data_AF-A0A146K4C6-F1
#
_entry.id   AF-A0A146K4C6-F1
#
_cell.length_a   1.000
_cell.length_b   1.000
_cell.length_c   1.000
_cell.angle_alpha   90.00
_cell.angle_beta   90.00
_cell.angle_gamma   90.00
#
_symmetry.space_group_name_H-M   'P 1'
#
loop_
_entity.id
_entity.type
_entity.pdbx_description
1 polymer ?
#
loop_
_entity_poly.entity_id
_entity_poly.type
_entity_poly.pdbx_seq_one_letter_code
_entity_poly.pdbx_strand_id
1 'polypeptide(L)'
;RTFYGNKRLVECCFPNLISVGYQCFSNNTFRSFYAPKCKVVERFAFQHCHCLDKFVANDFLVIRQGAFYGCGIKQIYCPKVREIGYFAFLGCPIRKADFGS
;
A
#
# COMPACT_ATOMS: atom_id res chain seq x y z
N ARG A 1 -3.99 8.87 12.64
CA ARG A 1 -3.34 7.53 12.73
C ARG A 1 -4.39 6.51 13.18
N THR A 2 -5.26 6.06 12.28
CA THR A 2 -6.49 5.32 12.66
C THR A 2 -6.24 3.85 12.99
N PHE A 3 -5.23 3.22 12.38
CA PHE A 3 -4.94 1.78 12.57
C PHE A 3 -3.46 1.50 12.84
N TYR A 4 -2.70 2.47 13.35
CA TYR A 4 -1.27 2.31 13.60
C TYR A 4 -0.99 1.13 14.56
N GLY A 5 -0.06 0.23 14.18
CA GLY A 5 0.40 -0.85 15.07
C GLY A 5 -0.59 -1.98 15.33
N ASN A 6 -1.64 -2.17 14.51
CA ASN A 6 -2.59 -3.25 14.73
C ASN A 6 -1.98 -4.61 14.33
N LYS A 7 -1.93 -5.53 15.30
CA LYS A 7 -1.36 -6.88 15.16
C LYS A 7 -2.40 -8.00 14.98
N ARG A 8 -3.69 -7.66 14.96
CA ARG A 8 -4.80 -8.64 14.94
C ARG A 8 -5.47 -8.76 13.58
N LEU A 9 -5.36 -7.74 12.73
CA LEU A 9 -5.96 -7.74 11.41
C LEU A 9 -5.20 -8.70 10.50
N VAL A 10 -5.90 -9.66 9.90
CA VAL A 10 -5.36 -10.56 8.86
C VAL A 10 -5.69 -10.02 7.49
N GLU A 11 -6.90 -9.48 7.33
CA GLU A 11 -7.43 -8.96 6.08
C GLU A 11 -8.18 -7.64 6.35
N CYS A 12 -8.01 -6.69 5.42
CA CYS A 12 -8.67 -5.39 5.42
C CYS A 12 -9.43 -5.22 4.11
N CYS A 13 -10.75 -5.04 4.18
CA CYS A 13 -11.60 -4.82 3.00
C CYS A 13 -12.28 -3.44 3.08
N PHE A 14 -11.92 -2.55 2.15
CA PHE A 14 -12.47 -1.20 2.07
C PHE A 14 -12.92 -0.87 0.63
N PRO A 15 -14.09 -1.36 0.19
CA PRO A 15 -14.52 -1.30 -1.23
C PRO A 15 -14.75 0.12 -1.75
N ASN A 16 -14.98 1.09 -0.85
CA ASN A 16 -15.24 2.49 -1.18
C ASN A 16 -14.14 3.45 -0.70
N LEU A 17 -13.00 2.93 -0.22
CA LEU A 17 -11.90 3.78 0.24
C LEU A 17 -11.26 4.51 -0.93
N ILE A 18 -11.21 5.84 -0.83
CA ILE A 18 -10.67 6.71 -1.87
C ILE A 18 -9.20 7.07 -1.62
N SER A 19 -8.82 7.24 -0.35
CA SER A 19 -7.44 7.58 0.02
C SER A 19 -7.04 6.95 1.34
N VAL A 20 -5.73 6.78 1.52
CA VAL A 20 -5.12 6.33 2.77
C VAL A 20 -4.25 7.46 3.31
N GLY A 21 -4.56 7.92 4.52
CA GLY A 21 -3.86 9.04 5.15
C GLY A 21 -2.45 8.73 5.65
N TYR A 22 -1.72 9.80 5.99
CA TYR A 22 -0.35 9.75 6.52
C TYR A 22 -0.21 8.73 7.67
N GLN A 23 0.70 7.78 7.52
CA GLN A 23 0.98 6.71 8.49
C GLN A 23 -0.26 5.93 8.99
N CYS A 24 -1.37 5.91 8.24
CA CYS A 24 -2.64 5.38 8.72
C CYS A 24 -2.54 3.92 9.20
N PHE A 25 -1.84 3.10 8.42
CA PHE A 25 -1.63 1.68 8.62
C PHE A 25 -0.16 1.33 8.85
N SER A 26 0.69 2.27 9.29
CA SER A 26 2.11 1.96 9.52
C SER A 26 2.30 0.94 10.65
N ASN A 27 3.31 0.08 10.53
CA ASN A 27 3.70 -0.99 11.46
C ASN A 27 2.59 -2.01 11.74
N ASN A 28 1.79 -2.34 10.74
CA ASN A 28 0.73 -3.35 10.86
C ASN A 28 1.18 -4.74 10.36
N THR A 29 0.42 -5.77 10.73
CA THR A 29 0.74 -7.17 10.37
C THR A 29 -0.34 -7.85 9.51
N PHE A 30 -1.27 -7.09 8.92
CA PHE A 30 -2.24 -7.67 7.99
C PHE A 30 -1.56 -8.19 6.72
N ARG A 31 -2.12 -9.25 6.17
CA ARG A 31 -1.60 -9.93 4.98
C ARG A 31 -2.22 -9.38 3.71
N SER A 32 -3.52 -9.07 3.76
CA SER A 32 -4.27 -8.65 2.58
C SER A 32 -4.97 -7.31 2.79
N PHE A 33 -4.86 -6.43 1.80
CA PHE A 33 -5.53 -5.13 1.77
C PHE A 33 -6.25 -4.95 0.43
N TYR A 34 -7.57 -4.87 0.49
CA TYR A 34 -8.44 -4.73 -0.67
C TYR A 34 -9.11 -3.36 -0.68
N ALA A 35 -8.69 -2.50 -1.60
CA ALA A 35 -9.25 -1.16 -1.79
C ALA A 35 -9.27 -0.78 -3.28
N PRO A 36 -10.17 -1.38 -4.09
CA PRO A 36 -10.12 -1.30 -5.55
C PRO A 36 -10.29 0.12 -6.09
N LYS A 37 -11.02 0.98 -5.37
CA LYS A 37 -11.29 2.39 -5.72
C LYS A 37 -10.26 3.38 -5.15
N CYS A 38 -9.22 2.89 -4.47
CA CYS A 38 -8.25 3.76 -3.82
C CYS A 38 -7.41 4.47 -4.88
N LYS A 39 -7.29 5.79 -4.76
CA LYS A 39 -6.59 6.66 -5.72
C LYS A 39 -5.27 7.21 -5.18
N VAL A 40 -5.20 7.45 -3.88
CA VAL A 40 -4.06 8.12 -3.24
C VAL A 40 -3.61 7.38 -1.98
N VAL A 41 -2.31 7.10 -1.91
CA VAL A 41 -1.64 6.64 -0.68
C VAL A 41 -0.69 7.71 -0.20
N GLU A 42 -0.96 8.26 0.96
CA GLU A 42 -0.13 9.29 1.56
C GLU A 42 1.19 8.74 2.13
N ARG A 43 2.07 9.67 2.52
CA ARG A 43 3.44 9.34 2.96
C ARG A 43 3.40 8.32 4.10
N PHE A 44 4.24 7.29 3.97
CA PHE A 44 4.42 6.23 4.97
C PHE A 44 3.13 5.49 5.40
N ALA A 45 2.05 5.57 4.63
CA ALA A 45 0.74 5.02 5.01
C ALA A 45 0.78 3.54 5.41
N PHE A 46 1.60 2.73 4.74
CA PHE A 46 1.80 1.30 5.00
C PHE A 46 3.25 0.98 5.39
N GLN A 47 4.04 1.97 5.83
CA GLN A 47 5.44 1.71 6.20
C GLN A 47 5.53 0.58 7.22
N HIS A 48 6.45 -0.36 6.98
CA HIS A 48 6.73 -1.54 7.80
C HIS A 48 5.55 -2.50 7.97
N CYS A 49 4.65 -2.57 6.98
CA CYS A 49 3.67 -3.66 6.88
C CYS A 49 4.33 -4.93 6.32
N HIS A 50 5.25 -5.54 7.07
CA HIS A 50 6.09 -6.64 6.61
C HIS A 50 5.32 -7.90 6.18
N CYS A 51 4.10 -8.07 6.69
CA CYS A 51 3.23 -9.20 6.34
C CYS A 51 2.34 -8.95 5.12
N LEU A 52 2.22 -7.70 4.63
CA LEU A 52 1.34 -7.33 3.53
C LEU A 52 1.86 -7.92 2.22
N ASP A 53 1.26 -9.02 1.76
CA ASP A 53 1.66 -9.74 0.56
C ASP A 53 0.73 -9.48 -0.63
N LYS A 54 -0.55 -9.26 -0.36
CA LYS A 54 -1.61 -9.02 -1.34
C LYS A 54 -2.17 -7.63 -1.14
N PHE A 55 -1.98 -6.82 -2.17
CA PHE A 55 -2.49 -5.46 -2.21
C PHE A 55 -3.23 -5.26 -3.55
N VAL A 56 -4.50 -4.86 -3.49
CA VAL A 56 -5.33 -4.61 -4.68
C VAL A 56 -5.81 -3.17 -4.68
N ALA A 57 -5.31 -2.38 -5.63
CA ALA A 57 -5.88 -1.09 -6.02
C ALA A 57 -5.67 -0.84 -7.51
N ASN A 58 -6.75 -0.98 -8.28
CA ASN A 58 -6.71 -0.89 -9.74
C ASN A 58 -6.72 0.57 -10.25
N ASP A 59 -7.16 1.50 -9.40
CA ASP A 59 -7.35 2.91 -9.73
C ASP A 59 -6.31 3.84 -9.08
N PHE A 60 -5.15 3.32 -8.67
CA PHE A 60 -4.12 4.16 -8.08
C PHE A 60 -3.57 5.18 -9.06
N LEU A 61 -3.56 6.44 -8.60
CA LEU A 61 -3.00 7.57 -9.34
C LEU A 61 -1.72 8.08 -8.69
N VAL A 62 -1.66 8.10 -7.35
CA VAL A 62 -0.56 8.71 -6.60
C VAL A 62 -0.14 7.83 -5.41
N ILE A 63 1.14 7.48 -5.39
CA ILE A 63 1.79 6.75 -4.30
C ILE A 63 2.87 7.65 -3.73
N ARG A 64 2.67 8.23 -2.55
CA ARG A 64 3.60 9.19 -1.97
C ARG A 64 4.85 8.53 -1.38
N GLN A 65 5.81 9.37 -0.99
CA GLN A 65 7.09 8.97 -0.41
C GLN A 65 6.93 7.91 0.69
N GLY A 66 7.68 6.82 0.57
CA GLY A 66 7.73 5.75 1.56
C GLY A 66 6.41 5.04 1.84
N ALA A 67 5.38 5.22 1.00
CA ALA A 67 4.03 4.71 1.22
C ALA A 67 4.00 3.22 1.61
N PHE A 68 4.83 2.39 0.98
CA PHE A 68 4.97 0.96 1.25
C PHE A 68 6.41 0.58 1.69
N TYR A 69 7.18 1.52 2.26
CA TYR A 69 8.55 1.26 2.71
C TYR A 69 8.62 0.03 3.64
N GLY A 70 9.42 -0.97 3.27
CA GLY A 70 9.59 -2.21 4.03
C GLY A 70 8.36 -3.13 4.08
N CYS A 71 7.44 -3.06 3.11
CA CYS A 71 6.31 -4.00 3.06
C CYS A 71 6.68 -5.39 2.51
N GLY A 72 5.85 -6.39 2.79
CA GLY A 72 5.98 -7.75 2.25
C GLY A 72 5.53 -7.95 0.80
N ILE A 73 5.35 -6.85 0.04
CA ILE A 73 4.70 -6.88 -1.29
C ILE A 73 5.63 -7.55 -2.29
N LYS A 74 5.14 -8.63 -2.92
CA LYS A 74 5.89 -9.40 -3.93
C LYS A 74 5.49 -9.06 -5.36
N GLN A 75 4.26 -8.58 -5.54
CA GLN A 75 3.71 -8.25 -6.85
C GLN A 75 2.93 -6.94 -6.72
N ILE A 76 3.11 -6.05 -7.68
CA ILE A 76 2.35 -4.81 -7.77
C ILE A 76 1.77 -4.65 -9.17
N TYR A 77 0.49 -4.30 -9.21
CA TYR A 77 -0.25 -4.02 -10.44
C TYR A 77 -1.02 -2.72 -10.26
N CYS A 78 -0.50 -1.64 -10.82
CA CYS A 78 -1.02 -0.28 -10.70
C CYS A 78 -0.93 0.43 -12.07
N PRO A 79 -1.69 -0.03 -13.08
CA PRO A 79 -1.51 0.39 -14.47
C PRO A 79 -1.88 1.86 -14.75
N LYS A 80 -2.51 2.55 -13.80
CA LYS A 80 -2.96 3.95 -13.93
C LYS A 80 -2.11 4.92 -13.11
N VAL A 81 -1.03 4.45 -12.47
CA VAL A 81 -0.24 5.28 -11.57
C VAL A 81 0.47 6.38 -12.35
N ARG A 82 0.45 7.61 -11.82
CA ARG A 82 1.07 8.79 -12.45
C ARG A 82 2.25 9.31 -11.65
N GLU A 83 2.27 9.08 -10.35
CA GLU A 83 3.32 9.55 -9.45
C GLU A 83 3.67 8.45 -8.44
N ILE A 84 4.97 8.13 -8.36
CA ILE A 84 5.55 7.27 -7.34
C ILE A 84 6.64 8.06 -6.63
N GLY A 85 6.43 8.32 -5.34
CA GLY A 85 7.36 9.07 -4.51
C GLY A 85 8.61 8.27 -4.16
N TYR A 86 9.67 8.99 -3.77
CA TYR A 86 10.92 8.39 -3.31
C TYR A 86 10.69 7.32 -2.24
N PHE A 87 11.43 6.22 -2.35
CA PHE A 87 11.39 5.09 -1.42
C PHE A 87 10.01 4.44 -1.23
N ALA A 88 9.02 4.71 -2.10
CA ALA A 88 7.67 4.17 -1.96
C ALA A 88 7.65 2.64 -1.76
N PHE A 89 8.56 1.91 -2.40
CA PHE A 89 8.69 0.46 -2.29
C PHE A 89 10.09 -0.01 -1.84
N LEU A 90 10.90 0.88 -1.27
CA LEU A 90 12.22 0.49 -0.78
C LEU A 90 12.07 -0.58 0.31
N GLY A 91 12.84 -1.68 0.21
CA GLY A 91 12.74 -2.81 1.13
C GLY A 91 11.59 -3.78 0.86
N CYS A 92 10.82 -3.60 -0.23
CA CYS A 92 9.83 -4.59 -0.65
C CYS A 92 10.46 -5.70 -1.51
N PRO A 93 10.13 -6.99 -1.29
CA PRO A 93 10.64 -8.12 -2.07
C PRO A 93 9.91 -8.29 -3.41
N ILE A 94 9.77 -7.20 -4.19
CA ILE A 94 9.02 -7.18 -5.44
C ILE A 94 9.72 -8.03 -6.49
N ARG A 95 8.98 -8.97 -7.09
CA ARG A 95 9.43 -9.83 -8.20
C ARG A 95 8.70 -9.55 -9.52
N LYS A 96 7.53 -8.90 -9.45
CA LYS A 96 6.73 -8.49 -10.60
C LYS A 96 6.14 -7.12 -10.32
N ALA A 97 6.29 -6.20 -11.26
CA ALA A 97 5.73 -4.86 -11.18
C ALA A 97 5.16 -4.47 -12.53
N ASP A 98 3.95 -3.91 -12.51
CA ASP A 98 3.30 -3.29 -13.65
C ASP A 98 2.77 -1.93 -13.19
N PHE A 99 3.30 -0.87 -13.79
CA PHE A 99 2.93 0.52 -13.54
C PHE A 99 2.23 1.16 -14.75
N GLY A 100 1.77 0.33 -15.70
CA GLY A 100 1.26 0.78 -16.97
C GLY A 100 2.37 1.03 -17.98
N SER A 101 1.95 1.17 -19.23
CA SER A 101 2.76 1.62 -20.37
C SER A 101 2.78 3.13 -20.47
#